data_AF-A0A1Q7HUA8-F1
#
_entry.id   AF-A0A1Q7HUA8-F1
#
_cell.length_a   1.000
_cell.length_b   1.000
_cell.length_c   1.000
_cell.angle_alpha   90.00
_cell.angle_beta   90.00
_cell.angle_gamma   90.00
#
_symmetry.space_group_name_H-M   'P 1'
#
loop_
_entity.id
_entity.type
_entity.pdbx_description
1 polymer ?
#
loop_
_entity_poly.entity_id
_entity_poly.type
_entity_poly.pdbx_seq_one_letter_code
_entity_poly.pdbx_strand_id
1 'polypeptide(L)'
;MAGLKKRLKPGGLLALRVPLASTGEPALRAVMRTFARSFDSILVFQISGEDLLLLGSTEPLRLDVGWMRNIISSSGEVSYDLRRISVVSPNEILYTFRLAEDGLRRVLGEGPDNDDDRSPVEFASMREQTVHGNEGLLAAVDAAWTSIVPHLRNYGALPEEQAGFLYNLAKSYLGIAGDPTRGKDLARQLQALGQTVKSRWVMGECLMQESDIDGALGEWRGVLESDPGNLDALFSLGTYYMDSHDYWKAEPFLEKAGRLYPDVSVVRYNYGRNLYYLGRHPQAIAELKEARRIAVETEKKDGYPLVDYLVGVSSHRLNKDKEAAESLETYLKWAYTQPLTRVEVDAHLKLAEAYDNLGKRFQAHKERQKGEDLLRRLQGQSFEPAPPPTGGAGESPGDPGAATPGGPGTKQPR
;
A
#
# COMPACT_ATOMS: atom_id res chain seq x y z
N MET A 1 -33.95 16.68 2.96
CA MET A 1 -32.81 17.22 2.16
C MET A 1 -33.13 18.52 1.39
N ALA A 2 -34.28 18.65 0.71
CA ALA A 2 -34.64 19.86 -0.06
C ALA A 2 -34.65 21.16 0.78
N GLY A 3 -35.03 21.08 2.06
CA GLY A 3 -34.95 22.21 2.99
C GLY A 3 -33.52 22.63 3.37
N LEU A 4 -32.56 21.70 3.37
CA LEU A 4 -31.15 21.99 3.67
C LEU A 4 -30.47 22.73 2.51
N LYS A 5 -30.78 22.37 1.26
CA LYS A 5 -30.30 23.08 0.06
C LYS A 5 -30.62 24.58 0.14
N LYS A 6 -31.85 24.93 0.56
CA LYS A 6 -32.32 26.32 0.70
C LYS A 6 -31.62 27.11 1.81
N ARG A 7 -30.86 26.45 2.70
CA ARG A 7 -30.11 27.08 3.80
C ARG A 7 -28.64 27.32 3.46
N LEU A 8 -28.16 26.82 2.32
CA LEU A 8 -26.78 27.08 1.89
C LEU A 8 -26.66 28.51 1.38
N LYS A 9 -25.60 29.19 1.83
CA LYS A 9 -25.15 30.45 1.23
C LYS A 9 -24.56 30.16 -0.17
N PRO A 10 -24.44 31.16 -1.06
CA PRO A 10 -23.65 31.01 -2.28
C PRO A 10 -22.26 30.43 -1.99
N GLY A 11 -21.81 29.48 -2.81
CA GLY A 11 -20.59 28.70 -2.57
C GLY A 11 -20.62 27.74 -1.36
N GLY A 12 -21.77 27.58 -0.70
CA GLY A 12 -21.94 26.67 0.43
C GLY A 12 -21.90 25.20 0.00
N LEU A 13 -21.43 24.34 0.89
CA LEU A 13 -21.43 22.89 0.70
C LEU A 13 -22.12 22.19 1.86
N LEU A 14 -22.71 21.03 1.56
CA LEU A 14 -23.16 20.07 2.56
C LEU A 14 -22.20 18.88 2.56
N ALA A 15 -21.74 18.49 3.75
CA ALA A 15 -20.99 17.26 3.96
C ALA A 15 -21.90 16.25 4.67
N LEU A 16 -22.12 15.09 4.04
CA LEU A 16 -22.93 14.01 4.58
C LEU A 16 -22.06 12.77 4.78
N ARG A 17 -21.93 12.34 6.03
CA ARG A 17 -21.38 11.03 6.36
C ARG A 17 -22.43 9.95 6.11
N VAL A 18 -22.02 8.88 5.44
CA VAL A 18 -22.84 7.72 5.09
C VAL A 18 -22.21 6.49 5.72
N PRO A 19 -22.75 6.00 6.87
CA PRO A 19 -22.15 4.92 7.64
C PRO A 19 -22.52 3.55 7.04
N LEU A 20 -21.55 2.90 6.41
CA LEU A 20 -21.68 1.61 5.76
C LEU A 20 -21.91 0.47 6.75
N ALA A 21 -21.38 0.54 7.98
CA ALA A 21 -21.52 -0.57 8.92
C ALA A 21 -22.92 -0.68 9.55
N SER A 22 -23.65 0.44 9.65
CA SER A 22 -24.89 0.54 10.44
C SER A 22 -26.17 0.65 9.62
N THR A 23 -26.09 0.66 8.29
CA THR A 23 -27.26 0.86 7.42
C THR A 23 -27.19 -0.10 6.22
N GLY A 24 -28.26 -0.84 5.95
CA GLY A 24 -28.33 -1.73 4.79
C GLY A 24 -28.29 -1.00 3.44
N GLU A 25 -27.78 -1.69 2.41
CA GLU A 25 -27.58 -1.15 1.06
C GLU A 25 -28.82 -0.42 0.47
N PRO A 26 -30.06 -0.94 0.56
CA PRO A 26 -31.23 -0.24 0.01
C PRO A 26 -31.48 1.13 0.64
N ALA A 27 -31.29 1.24 1.96
CA ALA A 27 -31.44 2.49 2.70
C ALA A 27 -30.30 3.47 2.36
N LEU A 28 -29.06 2.98 2.28
CA LEU A 28 -27.91 3.78 1.83
C LEU A 28 -28.14 4.35 0.43
N ARG A 29 -28.58 3.52 -0.52
CA ARG A 29 -28.91 3.94 -1.88
C ARG A 29 -30.03 4.99 -1.90
N ALA A 30 -31.06 4.85 -1.05
CA ALA A 30 -32.12 5.85 -0.91
C ALA A 30 -31.58 7.21 -0.43
N VAL A 31 -30.72 7.21 0.59
CA VAL A 31 -30.05 8.44 1.10
C VAL A 31 -29.21 9.10 0.01
N MET A 32 -28.34 8.31 -0.63
CA MET A 32 -27.43 8.81 -1.66
C MET A 32 -28.21 9.30 -2.90
N ARG A 33 -29.35 8.67 -3.23
CA ARG A 33 -30.24 9.10 -4.32
C ARG A 33 -30.91 10.44 -4.01
N THR A 34 -31.45 10.61 -2.81
CA THR A 34 -31.98 11.91 -2.37
C THR A 34 -30.91 13.00 -2.44
N PHE A 35 -29.69 12.68 -1.99
CA PHE A 35 -28.55 13.59 -2.05
C PHE A 35 -28.24 13.99 -3.51
N ALA A 36 -28.16 13.01 -4.41
CA ALA A 36 -27.90 13.21 -5.84
C ALA A 36 -28.98 13.98 -6.61
N ARG A 37 -30.22 13.98 -6.11
CA ARG A 37 -31.31 14.83 -6.62
C ARG A 37 -31.24 16.26 -6.08
N SER A 38 -30.63 16.45 -4.91
CA SER A 38 -30.57 17.75 -4.25
C SER A 38 -29.41 18.61 -4.74
N PHE A 39 -28.30 18.00 -5.16
CA PHE A 39 -27.07 18.70 -5.53
C PHE A 39 -26.65 18.42 -6.97
N ASP A 40 -26.13 19.46 -7.62
CA ASP A 40 -25.72 19.41 -9.02
C ASP A 40 -24.24 19.02 -9.15
N SER A 41 -23.41 19.37 -8.16
CA SER A 41 -22.01 18.95 -8.06
C SER A 41 -21.78 18.15 -6.80
N ILE A 42 -21.21 16.94 -6.96
CA ILE A 42 -21.04 15.98 -5.87
C ILE A 42 -19.67 15.32 -5.95
N LEU A 43 -18.99 15.24 -4.80
CA LEU A 43 -17.76 14.47 -4.65
C LEU A 43 -17.94 13.42 -3.56
N VAL A 44 -17.53 12.18 -3.84
CA VAL A 44 -17.62 11.06 -2.90
C VAL A 44 -16.23 10.60 -2.51
N PHE A 45 -16.00 10.49 -1.21
CA PHE A 45 -14.75 10.00 -0.61
C PHE A 45 -15.06 8.79 0.28
N GLN A 46 -14.13 7.84 0.35
CA GLN A 46 -14.16 6.76 1.33
C GLN A 46 -13.14 7.06 2.42
N ILE A 47 -13.60 7.66 3.50
CA ILE A 47 -12.75 8.17 4.58
C ILE A 47 -12.36 7.09 5.60
N SER A 48 -13.04 5.94 5.58
CA SER A 48 -12.71 4.74 6.34
C SER A 48 -13.27 3.50 5.63
N GLY A 49 -12.94 2.30 6.11
CA GLY A 49 -13.59 1.07 5.63
C GLY A 49 -15.11 1.05 5.88
N GLU A 50 -15.60 1.89 6.80
CA GLU A 50 -16.99 1.89 7.25
C GLU A 50 -17.76 3.16 6.86
N ASP A 51 -17.13 4.13 6.20
CA ASP A 51 -17.74 5.44 5.96
C ASP A 51 -17.44 5.99 4.57
N LEU A 52 -18.52 6.39 3.87
CA LEU A 52 -18.44 7.33 2.76
C LEU A 52 -18.73 8.75 3.24
N LEU A 53 -18.08 9.73 2.61
CA LEU A 53 -18.34 11.15 2.77
C LEU A 53 -18.79 11.72 1.42
N LEU A 54 -20.02 12.22 1.39
CA LEU A 54 -20.60 12.90 0.25
C LEU A 54 -20.51 14.41 0.46
N LEU A 55 -19.80 15.11 -0.42
CA LEU A 55 -19.81 16.57 -0.49
C LEU A 55 -20.74 17.00 -1.61
N GLY A 56 -21.70 17.87 -1.32
CA GLY A 56 -22.68 18.35 -2.28
C GLY A 56 -22.75 19.87 -2.29
N SER A 57 -22.83 20.46 -3.47
CA SER A 57 -23.07 21.89 -3.64
C SER A 57 -24.01 22.17 -4.81
N THR A 58 -24.59 23.37 -4.80
CA THR A 58 -25.38 23.92 -5.90
C THR A 58 -24.51 24.59 -6.96
N GLU A 59 -23.23 24.76 -6.66
CA GLU A 59 -22.21 25.28 -7.58
C GLU A 59 -21.14 24.21 -7.84
N PRO A 60 -20.40 24.28 -8.96
CA PRO A 60 -19.33 23.32 -9.24
C PRO A 60 -18.28 23.26 -8.14
N LEU A 61 -18.12 22.09 -7.52
CA LEU A 61 -17.11 21.85 -6.50
C LEU A 61 -15.72 21.78 -7.15
N ARG A 62 -14.84 22.70 -6.74
CA ARG A 62 -13.41 22.71 -7.07
C ARG A 62 -12.58 22.71 -5.79
N LEU A 63 -11.88 21.60 -5.56
CA LEU A 63 -10.97 21.37 -4.47
C LEU A 63 -9.70 22.22 -4.65
N ASP A 64 -9.49 23.14 -3.72
CA ASP A 64 -8.34 24.03 -3.74
C ASP A 64 -7.15 23.42 -3.00
N VAL A 65 -6.24 22.83 -3.75
CA VAL A 65 -5.08 22.11 -3.19
C VAL A 65 -4.11 23.07 -2.50
N GLY A 66 -3.97 24.29 -3.00
CA GLY A 66 -3.16 25.34 -2.37
C GLY A 66 -3.71 25.73 -1.01
N TRP A 67 -5.03 25.94 -0.92
CA TRP A 67 -5.70 26.17 0.36
C TRP A 67 -5.57 24.99 1.32
N MET A 68 -5.79 23.75 0.87
CA MET A 68 -5.61 22.55 1.70
C MET A 68 -4.20 22.49 2.28
N ARG A 69 -3.17 22.71 1.44
CA ARG A 69 -1.77 22.73 1.87
C ARG A 69 -1.53 23.77 2.94
N ASN A 70 -2.08 24.97 2.78
CA ASN A 70 -1.95 26.06 3.76
C ASN A 70 -2.62 25.70 5.10
N ILE A 71 -3.82 25.12 5.06
CA ILE A 71 -4.50 24.67 6.29
C ILE A 71 -3.71 23.56 6.98
N ILE A 72 -3.29 22.53 6.23
CA ILE A 72 -2.52 21.40 6.77
C ILE A 72 -1.20 21.85 7.39
N SER A 73 -0.52 22.81 6.77
CA SER A 73 0.78 23.32 7.23
C SER A 73 0.65 24.39 8.32
N SER A 74 -0.56 24.80 8.69
CA SER A 74 -0.79 25.82 9.71
C SER A 74 -0.55 25.30 11.14
N SER A 75 -0.66 26.21 12.12
CA SER A 75 -0.59 25.89 13.55
C SER A 75 -1.97 25.87 14.23
N GLY A 76 -3.06 25.89 13.46
CA GLY A 76 -4.43 25.89 13.99
C GLY A 76 -4.93 24.51 14.43
N GLU A 77 -6.10 24.49 15.07
CA GLU A 77 -6.75 23.27 15.57
C GLU A 77 -6.99 22.23 14.47
N VAL A 78 -7.47 22.66 13.30
CA VAL A 78 -7.69 21.76 12.14
C VAL A 78 -6.39 21.05 11.74
N SER A 79 -5.28 21.79 11.70
CA SER A 79 -3.98 21.20 11.37
C SER A 79 -3.49 20.23 12.45
N TYR A 80 -3.74 20.52 13.72
CA TYR A 80 -3.45 19.61 14.82
C TYR A 80 -4.23 18.29 14.68
N ASP A 81 -5.53 18.37 14.42
CA ASP A 81 -6.38 17.18 14.25
C ASP A 81 -5.96 16.34 13.04
N LEU A 82 -5.64 16.97 11.90
CA LEU A 82 -5.15 16.28 10.70
C LEU A 82 -3.82 15.56 10.95
N ARG A 83 -2.86 16.20 11.62
CA ARG A 83 -1.58 15.56 11.99
C ARG A 83 -1.77 14.37 12.92
N ARG A 84 -2.73 14.43 13.85
CA ARG A 84 -3.03 13.32 14.77
C ARG A 84 -3.49 12.05 14.04
N ILE A 85 -4.10 12.20 12.86
CA ILE A 85 -4.49 11.10 11.98
C ILE A 85 -3.53 10.92 10.79
N SER A 86 -2.31 11.44 10.89
CA SER A 86 -1.25 11.34 9.87
C SER A 86 -1.59 11.95 8.50
N VAL A 87 -2.55 12.87 8.44
CA VAL A 87 -2.81 13.68 7.23
C VAL A 87 -1.84 14.86 7.24
N VAL A 88 -0.73 14.71 6.50
CA VAL A 88 0.35 15.70 6.44
C VAL A 88 0.46 16.40 5.09
N SER A 89 -0.30 15.97 4.08
CA SER A 89 -0.43 16.66 2.80
C SER A 89 -1.85 16.51 2.22
N PRO A 90 -2.19 17.27 1.16
CA PRO A 90 -3.47 17.09 0.47
C PRO A 90 -3.64 15.69 -0.13
N ASN A 91 -2.55 15.00 -0.48
CA ASN A 91 -2.63 13.69 -1.13
C ASN A 91 -3.31 12.65 -0.24
N GLU A 92 -3.07 12.68 1.07
CA GLU A 92 -3.68 11.76 2.04
C GLU A 92 -5.21 11.87 2.12
N ILE A 93 -5.76 13.00 1.69
CA ILE A 93 -7.21 13.18 1.54
C ILE A 93 -7.63 12.75 0.13
N LEU A 94 -6.91 13.19 -0.89
CA LEU A 94 -7.35 13.05 -2.27
C LEU A 94 -7.30 11.61 -2.79
N TYR A 95 -6.39 10.75 -2.30
CA TYR A 95 -6.40 9.33 -2.67
C TYR A 95 -7.66 8.59 -2.16
N THR A 96 -8.37 9.16 -1.19
CA THR A 96 -9.65 8.60 -0.69
C THR A 96 -10.84 8.92 -1.58
N PHE A 97 -10.67 9.80 -2.58
CA PHE A 97 -11.71 10.11 -3.55
C PHE A 97 -12.11 8.85 -4.34
N ARG A 98 -13.41 8.70 -4.58
CA ARG A 98 -13.96 7.55 -5.29
C ARG A 98 -14.55 7.95 -6.63
N LEU A 99 -15.48 8.90 -6.62
CA LEU A 99 -16.23 9.32 -7.80
C LEU A 99 -16.90 10.69 -7.63
N ALA A 100 -17.25 11.30 -8.76
CA ALA A 100 -18.02 12.53 -8.88
C ALA A 100 -19.50 12.22 -9.24
N GLU A 101 -20.32 13.26 -9.43
CA GLU A 101 -21.75 13.15 -9.68
C GLU A 101 -22.16 12.11 -10.74
N ASP A 102 -21.45 12.06 -11.87
CA ASP A 102 -21.76 11.13 -12.96
C ASP A 102 -21.52 9.67 -12.57
N GLY A 103 -20.44 9.42 -11.81
CA GLY A 103 -20.18 8.11 -11.23
C GLY A 103 -21.28 7.73 -10.25
N LEU A 104 -21.68 8.66 -9.38
CA LEU A 104 -22.68 8.40 -8.34
C LEU A 104 -24.03 8.05 -8.98
N ARG A 105 -24.46 8.79 -10.00
CA ARG A 105 -25.72 8.53 -10.71
C ARG A 105 -25.75 7.14 -11.35
N ARG A 106 -24.61 6.62 -11.84
CA ARG A 106 -24.50 5.24 -12.36
C ARG A 106 -24.64 4.18 -11.27
N VAL A 107 -24.16 4.48 -10.05
CA VAL A 107 -24.28 3.55 -8.91
C VAL A 107 -25.73 3.43 -8.47
N LEU A 108 -26.46 4.54 -8.33
CA LEU A 108 -27.68 4.61 -7.50
C LEU A 108 -28.87 3.75 -7.97
N GLY A 109 -29.00 3.49 -9.27
CA GLY A 109 -30.16 2.79 -9.85
C GLY A 109 -31.52 3.44 -9.53
N GLU A 110 -32.59 2.76 -9.92
CA GLU A 110 -33.96 3.18 -9.58
C GLU A 110 -34.34 2.77 -8.15
N GLY A 111 -35.28 3.49 -7.55
CA GLY A 111 -35.80 3.18 -6.21
C GLY A 111 -36.33 4.42 -5.47
N PRO A 112 -36.89 4.23 -4.27
CA PRO A 112 -37.47 5.30 -3.49
C PRO A 112 -36.41 6.27 -2.96
N ASP A 113 -36.75 7.56 -2.89
CA ASP A 113 -35.92 8.53 -2.18
C ASP A 113 -36.15 8.40 -0.67
N ASN A 114 -35.19 8.88 0.11
CA ASN A 114 -35.35 9.18 1.53
C ASN A 114 -35.81 10.63 1.71
N ASP A 115 -37.11 10.84 1.90
CA ASP A 115 -37.77 12.13 2.17
C ASP A 115 -38.52 12.11 3.52
N ASP A 116 -39.05 13.25 3.96
CA ASP A 116 -39.69 13.37 5.28
C ASP A 116 -41.00 12.56 5.36
N ASP A 117 -41.64 12.28 4.22
CA ASP A 117 -42.88 11.49 4.13
C ASP A 117 -42.59 9.98 3.94
N ARG A 118 -41.40 9.64 3.43
CA ARG A 118 -40.89 8.30 3.15
C ARG A 118 -39.42 8.24 3.56
N SER A 119 -39.18 7.75 4.77
CA SER A 119 -37.83 7.55 5.33
C SER A 119 -37.48 6.06 5.42
N PRO A 120 -37.10 5.39 4.30
CA PRO A 120 -36.66 3.98 4.32
C PRO A 120 -35.57 3.71 5.35
N VAL A 121 -34.72 4.69 5.65
CA VAL A 121 -33.65 4.57 6.64
C VAL A 121 -34.20 4.37 8.04
N GLU A 122 -35.20 5.15 8.46
CA GLU A 122 -35.81 5.02 9.78
C GLU A 122 -36.51 3.67 9.94
N PHE A 123 -37.23 3.22 8.91
CA PHE A 123 -37.90 1.92 8.94
C PHE A 123 -36.94 0.72 8.87
N ALA A 124 -35.82 0.84 8.15
CA ALA A 124 -34.79 -0.19 8.09
C ALA A 124 -34.04 -0.30 9.43
N SER A 125 -33.69 0.84 10.03
CA SER A 125 -32.96 0.88 11.32
C SER A 125 -33.70 0.23 12.49
N MET A 126 -35.04 0.19 12.45
CA MET A 126 -35.86 -0.49 13.47
C MET A 126 -35.98 -2.01 13.25
N ARG A 127 -35.67 -2.51 12.05
CA ARG A 127 -35.83 -3.93 11.66
C ARG A 127 -34.50 -4.68 11.54
N GLU A 128 -33.39 -3.98 11.36
CA GLU A 128 -32.08 -4.56 11.08
C GLU A 128 -31.17 -4.45 12.32
N GLN A 129 -31.01 -5.57 13.05
CA GLN A 129 -30.11 -5.68 14.22
C GLN A 129 -28.76 -6.36 13.87
N THR A 130 -28.42 -6.44 12.59
CA THR A 130 -27.25 -7.18 12.09
C THR A 130 -26.19 -6.23 11.53
N VAL A 131 -24.91 -6.61 11.67
CA VAL A 131 -23.80 -5.96 10.96
C VAL A 131 -24.03 -6.13 9.44
N HIS A 132 -23.99 -5.03 8.69
CA HIS A 132 -24.23 -5.05 7.24
C HIS A 132 -22.91 -5.11 6.47
N GLY A 133 -22.77 -6.10 5.59
CA GLY A 133 -21.72 -6.13 4.57
C GLY A 133 -22.17 -5.38 3.32
N ASN A 134 -21.80 -4.10 3.20
CA ASN A 134 -22.09 -3.27 2.02
C ASN A 134 -21.03 -3.39 0.92
N GLU A 135 -20.41 -4.57 0.79
CA GLU A 135 -19.35 -4.85 -0.17
C GLU A 135 -19.82 -4.67 -1.62
N GLY A 136 -21.06 -5.06 -1.93
CA GLY A 136 -21.64 -4.88 -3.26
C GLY A 136 -21.79 -3.40 -3.65
N LEU A 137 -22.25 -2.56 -2.73
CA LEU A 137 -22.29 -1.10 -2.93
C LEU A 137 -20.88 -0.50 -3.11
N LEU A 138 -19.93 -0.90 -2.27
CA LEU A 138 -18.54 -0.44 -2.38
C LEU A 138 -17.90 -0.84 -3.71
N ALA A 139 -18.07 -2.09 -4.14
CA ALA A 139 -17.61 -2.56 -5.43
C ALA A 139 -18.25 -1.78 -6.59
N ALA A 140 -19.54 -1.44 -6.50
CA ALA A 140 -20.21 -0.60 -7.49
C ALA A 140 -19.66 0.84 -7.51
N VAL A 141 -19.35 1.41 -6.33
CA VAL A 141 -18.70 2.73 -6.20
C VAL A 141 -17.31 2.71 -6.85
N ASP A 142 -16.49 1.68 -6.59
CA ASP A 142 -15.18 1.58 -7.20
C ASP A 142 -15.23 1.34 -8.71
N ALA A 143 -16.16 0.51 -9.18
CA ALA A 143 -16.37 0.31 -10.62
C ALA A 143 -16.85 1.58 -11.33
N ALA A 144 -17.60 2.44 -10.65
CA ALA A 144 -18.15 3.68 -11.18
C ALA A 144 -17.24 4.91 -10.99
N TRP A 145 -15.96 4.70 -10.68
CA TRP A 145 -14.99 5.76 -10.44
C TRP A 145 -14.95 6.82 -11.54
N THR A 146 -14.49 8.01 -11.17
CA THR A 146 -14.25 9.13 -12.10
C THR A 146 -12.91 9.79 -11.78
N SER A 147 -12.37 10.58 -12.72
CA SER A 147 -11.12 11.32 -12.49
C SER A 147 -11.32 12.46 -11.48
N ILE A 148 -10.36 12.63 -10.56
CA ILE A 148 -10.38 13.72 -9.58
C ILE A 148 -9.83 15.03 -10.15
N VAL A 149 -8.73 14.98 -10.90
CA VAL A 149 -8.59 15.62 -12.22
C VAL A 149 -9.34 16.97 -12.37
N PRO A 150 -10.50 16.94 -13.06
CA PRO A 150 -11.32 18.13 -13.31
C PRO A 150 -11.70 18.94 -12.08
N HIS A 151 -11.80 18.30 -10.91
CA HIS A 151 -12.25 18.92 -9.66
C HIS A 151 -11.13 19.57 -8.86
N LEU A 152 -9.88 19.54 -9.33
CA LEU A 152 -8.75 20.17 -8.64
C LEU A 152 -8.47 21.57 -9.19
N ARG A 153 -8.05 22.47 -8.30
CA ARG A 153 -7.45 23.77 -8.65
C ARG A 153 -6.27 24.09 -7.73
N ASN A 154 -5.41 25.02 -8.16
CA ASN A 154 -4.26 25.49 -7.38
C ASN A 154 -3.31 24.37 -6.92
N TYR A 155 -3.20 23.29 -7.69
CA TYR A 155 -2.31 22.16 -7.41
C TYR A 155 -0.92 22.28 -8.08
N GLY A 156 -0.66 23.42 -8.71
CA GLY A 156 0.61 23.82 -9.31
C GLY A 156 0.40 25.03 -10.20
N ALA A 157 1.29 26.01 -10.14
CA ALA A 157 1.25 27.22 -10.97
C ALA A 157 1.77 26.96 -12.39
N LEU A 158 2.73 26.05 -12.50
CA LEU A 158 3.37 25.65 -13.75
C LEU A 158 3.03 24.19 -14.09
N PRO A 159 3.07 23.78 -15.38
CA PRO A 159 2.85 22.38 -15.77
C PRO A 159 3.77 21.39 -15.03
N GLU A 160 5.01 21.78 -14.74
CA GLU A 160 5.96 20.93 -13.99
C GLU A 160 5.52 20.71 -12.54
N GLU A 161 5.00 21.75 -11.88
CA GLU A 161 4.48 21.65 -10.50
C GLU A 161 3.19 20.82 -10.45
N GLN A 162 2.29 21.03 -11.42
CA GLN A 162 1.09 20.23 -11.59
C GLN A 162 1.45 18.76 -11.78
N ALA A 163 2.45 18.47 -12.62
CA ALA A 163 2.95 17.12 -12.82
C ALA A 163 3.57 16.54 -11.56
N GLY A 164 4.36 17.30 -10.80
CA GLY A 164 4.89 16.86 -9.51
C GLY A 164 3.79 16.48 -8.53
N PHE A 165 2.72 17.27 -8.48
CA PHE A 165 1.55 16.96 -7.67
C PHE A 165 0.83 15.68 -8.11
N LEU A 166 0.50 15.57 -9.41
CA LEU A 166 -0.20 14.38 -9.95
C LEU A 166 0.64 13.11 -9.82
N TYR A 167 1.96 13.22 -9.96
CA TYR A 167 2.89 12.12 -9.76
C TYR A 167 2.86 11.62 -8.31
N ASN A 168 2.88 12.52 -7.34
CA ASN A 168 2.78 12.14 -5.93
C ASN A 168 1.39 11.57 -5.59
N LEU A 169 0.32 12.07 -6.20
CA LEU A 169 -1.02 11.50 -6.03
C LEU A 169 -1.10 10.08 -6.62
N ALA A 170 -0.44 9.83 -7.76
CA ALA A 170 -0.34 8.48 -8.34
C ALA A 170 0.40 7.52 -7.40
N LYS A 171 1.50 7.97 -6.79
CA LYS A 171 2.22 7.21 -5.76
C LYS A 171 1.32 6.86 -4.57
N SER A 172 0.45 7.78 -4.13
CA SER A 172 -0.53 7.49 -3.07
C SER A 172 -1.58 6.45 -3.49
N TYR A 173 -2.13 6.55 -4.71
CA TYR A 173 -3.08 5.55 -5.22
C TYR A 173 -2.44 4.16 -5.33
N LEU A 174 -1.21 4.09 -5.85
CA LEU A 174 -0.53 2.82 -6.05
C LEU A 174 -0.02 2.23 -4.73
N GLY A 175 0.68 3.01 -3.91
CA GLY A 175 1.34 2.52 -2.71
C GLY A 175 0.41 2.29 -1.52
N ILE A 176 -0.67 3.07 -1.38
CA ILE A 176 -1.58 2.97 -0.23
C ILE A 176 -2.87 2.24 -0.62
N ALA A 177 -3.50 2.65 -1.72
CA ALA A 177 -4.80 2.10 -2.13
C ALA A 177 -4.67 0.82 -2.97
N GLY A 178 -3.51 0.55 -3.58
CA GLY A 178 -3.35 -0.56 -4.52
C GLY A 178 -4.25 -0.41 -5.76
N ASP A 179 -4.36 0.82 -6.26
CA ASP A 179 -5.32 1.18 -7.31
C ASP A 179 -4.62 1.54 -8.64
N PRO A 180 -4.38 0.54 -9.51
CA PRO A 180 -3.78 0.78 -10.82
C PRO A 180 -4.72 1.53 -11.77
N THR A 181 -6.03 1.51 -11.53
CA THR A 181 -7.00 2.18 -12.41
C THR A 181 -6.89 3.69 -12.28
N ARG A 182 -6.88 4.20 -11.05
CA ARG A 182 -6.66 5.64 -10.77
C ARG A 182 -5.21 6.04 -11.06
N GLY A 183 -4.24 5.14 -10.84
CA GLY A 183 -2.86 5.32 -11.28
C GLY A 183 -2.74 5.58 -12.79
N LYS A 184 -3.38 4.76 -13.62
CA LYS A 184 -3.40 4.91 -15.10
C LYS A 184 -4.09 6.20 -15.56
N ASP A 185 -5.11 6.67 -14.84
CA ASP A 185 -5.68 8.00 -15.12
C ASP A 185 -4.63 9.10 -14.95
N LEU A 186 -3.91 9.08 -13.83
CA LEU A 186 -2.86 10.06 -13.57
C LEU A 186 -1.68 9.91 -14.51
N ALA A 187 -1.32 8.70 -14.94
CA ALA A 187 -0.34 8.48 -15.99
C ALA A 187 -0.73 9.18 -17.31
N ARG A 188 -2.01 9.08 -17.71
CA ARG A 188 -2.54 9.79 -18.90
C ARG A 188 -2.49 11.31 -18.74
N GLN A 189 -2.82 11.82 -17.56
CA GLN A 189 -2.74 13.26 -17.27
C GLN A 189 -1.29 13.77 -17.30
N LEU A 190 -0.35 13.02 -16.73
CA LEU A 190 1.08 13.31 -16.80
C LEU A 190 1.58 13.34 -18.26
N GLN A 191 1.15 12.36 -19.07
CA GLN A 191 1.50 12.35 -20.49
C GLN A 191 0.96 13.59 -21.23
N ALA A 192 -0.27 14.01 -20.93
CA ALA A 192 -0.87 15.22 -21.51
C ALA A 192 -0.13 16.50 -21.12
N LEU A 193 0.51 16.53 -19.94
CA LEU A 193 1.41 17.60 -19.50
C LEU A 193 2.82 17.50 -20.10
N GLY A 194 3.07 16.55 -21.01
CA GLY A 194 4.38 16.31 -21.63
C GLY A 194 5.37 15.54 -20.76
N GLN A 195 4.91 14.98 -19.63
CA GLN A 195 5.75 14.38 -18.59
C GLN A 195 5.90 12.88 -18.82
N THR A 196 6.44 12.54 -19.98
CA THR A 196 6.55 11.15 -20.46
C THR A 196 7.31 10.27 -19.48
N VAL A 197 8.41 10.76 -18.89
CA VAL A 197 9.22 9.99 -17.92
C VAL A 197 8.40 9.63 -16.67
N LYS A 198 7.71 10.60 -16.05
CA LYS A 198 6.84 10.36 -14.88
C LYS A 198 5.66 9.45 -15.25
N SER A 199 5.06 9.67 -16.42
CA SER A 199 3.93 8.86 -16.92
C SER A 199 4.31 7.40 -17.09
N ARG A 200 5.45 7.12 -17.74
CA ARG A 200 5.96 5.75 -17.93
C ARG A 200 6.25 5.06 -16.60
N TRP A 201 6.88 5.75 -15.65
CA TRP A 201 7.09 5.15 -14.33
C TRP A 201 5.78 4.75 -13.65
N VAL A 202 4.78 5.66 -13.64
CA VAL A 202 3.45 5.36 -13.07
C VAL A 202 2.80 4.19 -13.80
N MET A 203 2.91 4.13 -15.13
CA MET A 203 2.39 3.01 -15.91
C MET A 203 3.07 1.69 -15.54
N GLY A 204 4.40 1.69 -15.37
CA GLY A 204 5.13 0.51 -14.93
C GLY A 204 4.66 -0.01 -13.58
N GLU A 205 4.44 0.87 -12.61
CA GLU A 205 3.86 0.50 -11.32
C GLU A 205 2.43 -0.04 -11.44
N CYS A 206 1.60 0.54 -12.32
CA CYS A 206 0.24 0.03 -12.58
C CYS A 206 0.27 -1.38 -13.17
N LEU A 207 1.13 -1.62 -14.16
CA LEU A 207 1.28 -2.93 -14.81
C LEU A 207 1.80 -3.98 -13.82
N MET A 208 2.70 -3.59 -12.92
CA MET A 208 3.19 -4.46 -11.84
C MET A 208 2.05 -4.94 -10.93
N GLN A 209 1.13 -4.05 -10.52
CA GLN A 209 -0.03 -4.42 -9.71
C GLN A 209 -1.03 -5.30 -10.45
N GLU A 210 -1.12 -5.13 -11.77
CA GLU A 210 -1.92 -5.99 -12.66
C GLU A 210 -1.24 -7.31 -13.02
N SER A 211 -0.06 -7.58 -12.45
CA SER A 211 0.77 -8.76 -12.73
C SER A 211 1.30 -8.85 -14.17
N ASP A 212 1.25 -7.76 -14.94
CA ASP A 212 1.96 -7.65 -16.22
C ASP A 212 3.41 -7.24 -15.97
N ILE A 213 4.20 -8.24 -15.58
CA ILE A 213 5.60 -8.05 -15.18
C ILE A 213 6.46 -7.59 -16.36
N ASP A 214 6.26 -8.15 -17.55
CA ASP A 214 7.05 -7.80 -18.73
C ASP A 214 6.76 -6.36 -19.17
N GLY A 215 5.49 -5.95 -19.14
CA GLY A 215 5.08 -4.57 -19.37
C GLY A 215 5.71 -3.61 -18.35
N ALA A 216 5.64 -3.94 -17.06
CA ALA A 216 6.24 -3.12 -15.99
C ALA A 216 7.75 -2.91 -16.17
N LEU A 217 8.48 -4.00 -16.42
CA LEU A 217 9.92 -3.95 -16.69
C LEU A 217 10.25 -3.15 -17.94
N GLY A 218 9.42 -3.26 -18.99
CA GLY A 218 9.55 -2.47 -20.21
C GLY A 218 9.42 -0.97 -19.95
N GLU A 219 8.39 -0.56 -19.21
CA GLU A 219 8.16 0.84 -18.86
C GLU A 219 9.28 1.43 -18.00
N TRP A 220 9.72 0.73 -16.95
CA TRP A 220 10.82 1.20 -16.10
C TRP A 220 12.15 1.27 -16.85
N ARG A 221 12.44 0.34 -17.76
CA ARG A 221 13.63 0.43 -18.62
C ARG A 221 13.54 1.62 -19.57
N GLY A 222 12.37 1.87 -20.16
CA GLY A 222 12.14 3.03 -21.01
C GLY A 222 12.30 4.37 -20.27
N VAL A 223 11.99 4.40 -18.97
CA VAL A 223 12.35 5.55 -18.10
C VAL A 223 13.86 5.72 -18.04
N LEU A 224 14.62 4.66 -17.78
CA LEU A 224 16.09 4.72 -17.68
C LEU A 224 16.80 4.99 -19.02
N GLU A 225 16.17 4.68 -20.16
CA GLU A 225 16.67 5.08 -21.48
C GLU A 225 16.62 6.60 -21.66
N SER A 226 15.57 7.25 -21.14
CA SER A 226 15.37 8.70 -21.26
C SER A 226 16.09 9.48 -20.15
N ASP A 227 16.05 8.95 -18.92
CA ASP A 227 16.69 9.50 -17.73
C ASP A 227 17.44 8.37 -17.00
N PRO A 228 18.72 8.12 -17.35
CA PRO A 228 19.50 7.05 -16.74
C PRO A 228 19.70 7.21 -15.22
N GLY A 229 19.49 8.41 -14.68
CA GLY A 229 19.63 8.71 -13.27
C GLY A 229 18.33 8.59 -12.48
N ASN A 230 17.20 8.26 -13.12
CA ASN A 230 15.90 8.32 -12.48
C ASN A 230 15.81 7.43 -11.24
N LEU A 231 15.71 8.03 -10.05
CA LEU A 231 15.66 7.31 -8.78
C LEU A 231 14.53 6.27 -8.76
N ASP A 232 13.33 6.68 -9.15
CA ASP A 232 12.14 5.85 -9.01
C ASP A 232 12.27 4.58 -9.88
N ALA A 233 12.71 4.69 -11.13
CA ALA A 233 12.91 3.52 -11.99
C ALA A 233 14.11 2.65 -11.58
N LEU A 234 15.23 3.24 -11.13
CA LEU A 234 16.35 2.47 -10.56
C LEU A 234 15.91 1.68 -9.33
N PHE A 235 15.11 2.32 -8.48
CA PHE A 235 14.57 1.71 -7.28
C PHE A 235 13.59 0.58 -7.62
N SER A 236 12.59 0.82 -8.48
CA SER A 236 11.60 -0.20 -8.87
C SER A 236 12.24 -1.44 -9.50
N LEU A 237 13.21 -1.27 -10.42
CA LEU A 237 13.95 -2.40 -11.00
C LEU A 237 14.80 -3.13 -9.97
N GLY A 238 15.49 -2.37 -9.10
CA GLY A 238 16.31 -2.93 -8.03
C GLY A 238 15.49 -3.77 -7.05
N THR A 239 14.37 -3.25 -6.56
CA THR A 239 13.48 -3.95 -5.63
C THR A 239 12.81 -5.15 -6.28
N TYR A 240 12.35 -5.02 -7.52
CA TYR A 240 11.78 -6.15 -8.27
C TYR A 240 12.72 -7.36 -8.32
N TYR A 241 13.99 -7.13 -8.70
CA TYR A 241 14.96 -8.22 -8.77
C TYR A 241 15.32 -8.76 -7.39
N MET A 242 15.36 -7.92 -6.35
CA MET A 242 15.52 -8.39 -4.97
C MET A 242 14.38 -9.30 -4.52
N ASP A 243 13.13 -8.92 -4.79
CA ASP A 243 11.94 -9.67 -4.42
C ASP A 243 11.85 -10.99 -5.22
N SER A 244 12.36 -10.96 -6.46
CA SER A 244 12.56 -12.15 -7.29
C SER A 244 13.80 -12.98 -6.91
N HIS A 245 14.51 -12.60 -5.84
CA HIS A 245 15.74 -13.23 -5.34
C HIS A 245 16.91 -13.26 -6.36
N ASP A 246 16.84 -12.45 -7.41
CA ASP A 246 17.90 -12.25 -8.41
C ASP A 246 18.80 -11.07 -7.99
N TYR A 247 19.53 -11.27 -6.90
CA TYR A 247 20.36 -10.23 -6.28
C TYR A 247 21.48 -9.71 -7.20
N TRP A 248 21.91 -10.54 -8.15
CA TRP A 248 22.90 -10.16 -9.16
C TRP A 248 22.33 -9.19 -10.18
N LYS A 249 21.09 -9.39 -10.64
CA LYS A 249 20.42 -8.39 -11.50
C LYS A 249 20.01 -7.13 -10.75
N ALA A 250 19.67 -7.24 -9.46
CA ALA A 250 19.31 -6.08 -8.64
C ALA A 250 20.48 -5.11 -8.41
N GLU A 251 21.69 -5.65 -8.25
CA GLU A 251 22.87 -4.89 -7.87
C GLU A 251 23.15 -3.64 -8.72
N PRO A 252 23.28 -3.71 -10.05
CA PRO A 252 23.65 -2.53 -10.85
C PRO A 252 22.65 -1.38 -10.71
N PHE A 253 21.37 -1.67 -10.47
CA PHE A 253 20.35 -0.63 -10.27
C PHE A 253 20.47 0.01 -8.88
N LEU A 254 20.61 -0.81 -7.83
CA LEU A 254 20.72 -0.35 -6.45
C LEU A 254 22.06 0.36 -6.16
N GLU A 255 23.16 -0.13 -6.72
CA GLU A 255 24.47 0.51 -6.65
C GLU A 255 24.42 1.89 -7.30
N LYS A 256 23.87 1.98 -8.52
CA LYS A 256 23.72 3.24 -9.24
C LYS A 256 22.83 4.21 -8.48
N ALA A 257 21.71 3.75 -7.94
CA ALA A 257 20.83 4.57 -7.10
C ALA A 257 21.56 5.07 -5.85
N GLY A 258 22.29 4.21 -5.14
CA GLY A 258 23.04 4.59 -3.93
C GLY A 258 24.16 5.60 -4.20
N ARG A 259 24.78 5.54 -5.38
CA ARG A 259 25.78 6.52 -5.82
C ARG A 259 25.18 7.88 -6.15
N LEU A 260 24.03 7.90 -6.83
CA LEU A 260 23.37 9.14 -7.26
C LEU A 260 22.59 9.82 -6.14
N TYR A 261 22.08 9.03 -5.19
CA TYR A 261 21.22 9.48 -4.10
C TYR A 261 21.79 9.04 -2.74
N PRO A 262 23.00 9.53 -2.37
CA PRO A 262 23.69 9.09 -1.17
C PRO A 262 22.97 9.47 0.14
N ASP A 263 22.03 10.41 0.09
CA ASP A 263 21.29 10.90 1.27
C ASP A 263 19.88 10.30 1.39
N VAL A 264 19.53 9.33 0.55
CA VAL A 264 18.24 8.64 0.60
C VAL A 264 18.40 7.32 1.32
N SER A 265 17.92 7.25 2.56
CA SER A 265 18.20 6.11 3.43
C SER A 265 17.64 4.78 2.91
N VAL A 266 16.47 4.80 2.27
CA VAL A 266 15.81 3.59 1.76
C VAL A 266 16.59 2.94 0.61
N VAL A 267 17.27 3.76 -0.20
CA VAL A 267 18.12 3.29 -1.30
C VAL A 267 19.33 2.55 -0.73
N ARG A 268 20.03 3.16 0.24
CA ARG A 268 21.16 2.51 0.92
C ARG A 268 20.75 1.25 1.67
N TYR A 269 19.58 1.28 2.33
CA TYR A 269 19.05 0.12 3.02
C TYR A 269 18.84 -1.06 2.06
N ASN A 270 18.21 -0.83 0.91
CA ASN A 270 18.00 -1.88 -0.09
C ASN A 270 19.30 -2.32 -0.75
N TYR A 271 20.24 -1.41 -1.02
CA TYR A 271 21.56 -1.80 -1.52
C TYR A 271 22.33 -2.65 -0.51
N GLY A 272 22.34 -2.26 0.77
CA GLY A 272 22.94 -3.03 1.86
C GLY A 272 22.30 -4.41 2.05
N ARG A 273 20.97 -4.52 1.91
CA ARG A 273 20.26 -5.81 1.88
C ARG A 273 20.68 -6.67 0.69
N ASN A 274 20.77 -6.08 -0.50
CA ASN A 274 21.21 -6.80 -1.69
C ASN A 274 22.64 -7.34 -1.52
N LEU A 275 23.55 -6.51 -0.99
CA LEU A 275 24.92 -6.90 -0.65
C LEU A 275 24.98 -8.04 0.38
N TYR A 276 24.08 -8.04 1.38
CA TYR A 276 23.96 -9.12 2.35
C TYR A 276 23.65 -10.45 1.65
N TYR A 277 22.65 -10.48 0.77
CA TYR A 277 22.26 -11.69 0.05
C TYR A 277 23.32 -12.15 -0.96
N LEU A 278 24.12 -11.22 -1.49
CA LEU A 278 25.30 -11.52 -2.30
C LEU A 278 26.51 -12.01 -1.48
N GLY A 279 26.39 -12.12 -0.15
CA GLY A 279 27.48 -12.54 0.74
C GLY A 279 28.55 -11.47 0.99
N ARG A 280 28.35 -10.23 0.51
CA ARG A 280 29.26 -9.10 0.69
C ARG A 280 29.05 -8.43 2.05
N HIS A 281 29.21 -9.21 3.11
CA HIS A 281 28.91 -8.82 4.49
C HIS A 281 29.60 -7.54 4.99
N PRO A 282 30.89 -7.27 4.70
CA PRO A 282 31.51 -6.01 5.13
C PRO A 282 30.87 -4.77 4.50
N GLN A 283 30.56 -4.83 3.20
CA GLN A 283 29.91 -3.73 2.47
C GLN A 283 28.46 -3.56 2.91
N ALA A 284 27.74 -4.67 3.10
CA ALA A 284 26.37 -4.67 3.61
C ALA A 284 26.28 -3.95 4.96
N ILE A 285 27.17 -4.27 5.92
CA ILE A 285 27.19 -3.63 7.23
C ILE A 285 27.40 -2.11 7.12
N ALA A 286 28.29 -1.66 6.24
CA ALA A 286 28.57 -0.24 6.04
C ALA A 286 27.33 0.50 5.52
N GLU A 287 26.72 0.01 4.44
CA GLU A 287 25.53 0.63 3.84
C GLU A 287 24.32 0.60 4.79
N LEU A 288 24.10 -0.50 5.51
CA LEU A 288 22.99 -0.64 6.45
C LEU A 288 23.13 0.30 7.66
N LYS A 289 24.34 0.47 8.21
CA LYS A 289 24.59 1.40 9.30
C LYS A 289 24.38 2.85 8.86
N GLU A 290 24.82 3.20 7.66
CA GLU A 290 24.65 4.53 7.12
C GLU A 290 23.19 4.83 6.78
N ALA A 291 22.47 3.86 6.21
CA ALA A 291 21.02 3.95 6.00
C ALA A 291 20.28 4.26 7.31
N ARG A 292 20.61 3.56 8.40
CA ARG A 292 20.02 3.85 9.72
C ARG A 292 20.37 5.24 10.22
N ARG A 293 21.63 5.66 10.08
CA ARG A 293 22.09 7.00 10.49
C ARG A 293 21.28 8.09 9.78
N ILE A 294 21.16 8.01 8.46
CA ILE A 294 20.40 8.97 7.65
C ILE A 294 18.91 8.97 8.06
N ALA A 295 18.31 7.78 8.22
CA ALA A 295 16.90 7.66 8.60
C ALA A 295 16.58 8.35 9.94
N VAL A 296 17.43 8.16 10.95
CA VAL A 296 17.21 8.71 12.30
C VAL A 296 17.59 10.20 12.36
N GLU A 297 18.77 10.55 11.85
CA GLU A 297 19.31 11.91 12.01
C GLU A 297 18.67 12.90 11.05
N THR A 298 18.45 12.49 9.80
CA THR A 298 18.01 13.37 8.71
C THR A 298 16.52 13.23 8.44
N GLU A 299 16.02 12.00 8.28
CA GLU A 299 14.61 11.77 7.92
C GLU A 299 13.66 11.75 9.13
N LYS A 300 14.19 11.77 10.36
CA LYS A 300 13.42 11.71 11.62
C LYS A 300 12.46 10.52 11.69
N LYS A 301 12.86 9.39 11.12
CA LYS A 301 12.16 8.11 11.19
C LYS A 301 12.70 7.28 12.35
N ASP A 302 11.94 6.27 12.77
CA ASP A 302 12.36 5.29 13.79
C ASP A 302 13.55 4.40 13.35
N GLY A 303 14.07 4.62 12.12
CA GLY A 303 15.16 3.86 11.53
C GLY A 303 14.68 2.62 10.78
N TYR A 304 15.57 1.63 10.64
CA TYR A 304 15.28 0.34 10.01
C TYR A 304 15.58 -0.77 11.01
N PRO A 305 14.60 -1.28 11.77
CA PRO A 305 14.89 -2.28 12.81
C PRO A 305 15.55 -3.56 12.29
N LEU A 306 15.24 -3.97 11.06
CA LEU A 306 15.89 -5.09 10.38
C LEU A 306 17.40 -4.87 10.10
N VAL A 307 17.91 -3.64 10.19
CA VAL A 307 19.35 -3.38 10.11
C VAL A 307 20.10 -4.12 11.21
N ASP A 308 19.57 -4.15 12.43
CA ASP A 308 20.24 -4.82 13.56
C ASP A 308 20.28 -6.34 13.38
N TYR A 309 19.24 -6.94 12.81
CA TYR A 309 19.25 -8.34 12.40
C TYR A 309 20.32 -8.61 11.34
N LEU A 310 20.30 -7.86 10.23
CA LEU A 310 21.20 -8.08 9.10
C LEU A 310 22.67 -7.80 9.46
N VAL A 311 22.93 -6.77 10.26
CA VAL A 311 24.26 -6.47 10.80
C VAL A 311 24.70 -7.57 11.76
N GLY A 312 23.80 -8.07 12.61
CA GLY A 312 24.05 -9.18 13.52
C GLY A 312 24.49 -10.45 12.80
N VAL A 313 23.67 -10.93 11.85
CA VAL A 313 23.97 -12.13 11.06
C VAL A 313 25.22 -11.95 10.20
N SER A 314 25.42 -10.77 9.60
CA SER A 314 26.64 -10.46 8.84
C SER A 314 27.89 -10.46 9.72
N SER A 315 27.81 -9.91 10.94
CA SER A 315 28.94 -9.86 11.86
C SER A 315 29.31 -11.26 12.36
N HIS A 316 28.31 -12.11 12.61
CA HIS A 316 28.53 -13.51 12.97
C HIS A 316 29.28 -14.26 11.86
N ARG A 317 28.87 -14.09 10.60
CA ARG A 317 29.57 -14.69 9.44
C ARG A 317 31.01 -14.19 9.26
N LEU A 318 31.35 -13.02 9.82
CA LEU A 318 32.69 -12.46 9.84
C LEU A 318 33.49 -12.84 11.10
N ASN A 319 32.99 -13.78 11.92
CA ASN A 319 33.56 -14.18 13.21
C ASN A 319 33.69 -13.01 14.22
N LYS A 320 32.85 -11.99 14.09
CA LYS A 320 32.77 -10.86 15.02
C LYS A 320 31.62 -11.07 16.00
N ASP A 321 31.69 -12.16 16.75
CA ASP A 321 30.57 -12.67 17.54
C ASP A 321 30.10 -11.73 18.66
N LYS A 322 31.00 -10.88 19.18
CA LYS A 322 30.62 -9.84 20.15
C LYS A 322 29.66 -8.83 19.52
N GLU A 323 30.00 -8.31 18.35
CA GLU A 323 29.21 -7.33 17.61
C GLU A 323 27.92 -7.96 17.07
N ALA A 324 27.99 -9.23 16.68
CA ALA A 324 26.83 -10.02 16.29
C ALA A 324 25.82 -10.13 17.43
N ALA A 325 26.28 -10.52 18.62
CA ALA A 325 25.43 -10.64 19.80
C ALA A 325 24.78 -9.31 20.19
N GLU A 326 25.55 -8.22 20.24
CA GLU A 326 25.05 -6.87 20.54
C GLU A 326 23.95 -6.40 19.56
N SER A 327 24.14 -6.68 18.27
CA SER A 327 23.18 -6.30 17.22
C SER A 327 21.91 -7.17 17.27
N LEU A 328 22.06 -8.49 17.42
CA LEU A 328 20.92 -9.42 17.51
C LEU A 328 20.09 -9.21 18.79
N GLU A 329 20.72 -8.88 19.92
CA GLU A 329 20.02 -8.51 21.15
C GLU A 329 19.17 -7.24 20.94
N THR A 330 19.73 -6.23 20.27
CA THR A 330 19.02 -4.99 19.92
C THR A 330 17.82 -5.27 19.03
N TYR A 331 18.01 -6.08 17.99
CA TYR A 331 16.94 -6.52 17.10
C TYR A 331 15.81 -7.22 17.86
N LEU A 332 16.14 -8.23 18.69
CA LEU A 332 15.15 -9.00 19.43
C LEU A 332 14.37 -8.13 20.43
N LYS A 333 14.98 -7.12 21.06
CA LYS A 333 14.23 -6.18 21.93
C LYS A 333 13.11 -5.47 21.17
N TRP A 334 13.39 -5.02 19.94
CA TRP A 334 12.36 -4.41 19.10
C TRP A 334 11.36 -5.46 18.59
N ALA A 335 11.84 -6.61 18.11
CA ALA A 335 10.99 -7.63 17.48
C ALA A 335 9.90 -8.17 18.42
N TYR A 336 10.17 -8.25 19.73
CA TYR A 336 9.18 -8.67 20.74
C TYR A 336 8.08 -7.62 21.01
N THR A 337 8.15 -6.44 20.40
CA THR A 337 7.04 -5.47 20.37
C THR A 337 6.10 -5.69 19.18
N GLN A 338 6.43 -6.61 18.29
CA GLN A 338 5.74 -6.91 17.04
C GLN A 338 5.22 -8.36 17.03
N PRO A 339 4.30 -8.73 16.11
CA PRO A 339 4.00 -10.13 15.85
C PRO A 339 5.25 -10.90 15.40
N LEU A 340 5.59 -11.96 16.12
CA LEU A 340 6.81 -12.75 15.89
C LEU A 340 6.69 -13.65 14.66
N THR A 341 7.80 -13.81 13.95
CA THR A 341 7.92 -14.60 12.72
C THR A 341 9.07 -15.61 12.80
N ARG A 342 9.37 -16.28 11.68
CA ARG A 342 10.55 -17.15 11.58
C ARG A 342 11.87 -16.40 11.62
N VAL A 343 11.88 -15.08 11.37
CA VAL A 343 13.11 -14.26 11.47
C VAL A 343 13.60 -14.23 12.92
N GLU A 344 12.70 -14.14 13.89
CA GLU A 344 13.06 -14.14 15.32
C GLU A 344 13.60 -15.49 15.78
N VAL A 345 13.13 -16.60 15.18
CA VAL A 345 13.73 -17.92 15.40
C VAL A 345 15.19 -17.93 14.95
N ASP A 346 15.46 -17.50 13.71
CA ASP A 346 16.82 -17.43 13.18
C ASP A 346 17.71 -16.51 14.02
N ALA A 347 17.20 -15.33 14.43
CA ALA A 347 17.93 -14.41 15.29
C ALA A 347 18.32 -15.04 16.65
N HIS A 348 17.43 -15.80 17.29
CA HIS A 348 17.75 -16.53 18.53
C HIS A 348 18.81 -17.61 18.31
N LEU A 349 18.72 -18.37 17.22
CA LEU A 349 19.70 -19.43 16.92
C LEU A 349 21.08 -18.84 16.61
N LYS A 350 21.14 -17.76 15.83
CA LYS A 350 22.39 -17.05 15.53
C LYS A 350 23.00 -16.37 16.77
N LEU A 351 22.16 -15.86 17.67
CA LEU A 351 22.62 -15.32 18.94
C LEU A 351 23.19 -16.43 19.85
N ALA A 352 22.57 -17.62 19.84
CA ALA A 352 23.10 -18.79 20.56
C ALA A 352 24.47 -19.23 20.03
N GLU A 353 24.62 -19.32 18.70
CA GLU A 353 25.89 -19.63 18.04
C GLU A 353 26.98 -18.60 18.41
N ALA A 354 26.66 -17.31 18.34
CA ALA A 354 27.59 -16.23 18.74
C ALA A 354 28.00 -16.35 20.22
N TYR A 355 27.07 -16.67 21.11
CA TYR A 355 27.40 -16.89 22.53
C TYR A 355 28.26 -18.12 22.77
N ASP A 356 28.05 -19.22 22.06
CA ASP A 356 28.89 -20.41 22.16
C ASP A 356 30.34 -20.08 21.75
N ASN A 357 30.53 -19.34 20.65
CA ASN A 357 31.85 -18.86 20.20
C ASN A 357 32.53 -17.95 21.23
N LEU A 358 31.74 -17.16 21.98
CA LEU A 358 32.22 -16.32 23.08
C LEU A 358 32.44 -17.08 24.40
N GLY A 359 32.21 -18.39 24.44
CA GLY A 359 32.29 -19.21 25.65
C GLY A 359 31.15 -19.02 26.65
N LYS A 360 30.09 -18.31 26.27
CA LYS A 360 28.91 -17.99 27.09
C LYS A 360 27.85 -19.09 27.01
N ARG A 361 28.22 -20.32 27.42
CA ARG A 361 27.41 -21.54 27.23
C ARG A 361 26.01 -21.47 27.84
N PHE A 362 25.85 -20.82 29.00
CA PHE A 362 24.55 -20.68 29.65
C PHE A 362 23.60 -19.80 28.83
N GLN A 363 24.10 -18.65 28.36
CA GLN A 363 23.35 -17.75 27.50
C GLN A 363 23.03 -18.42 26.17
N ALA A 364 23.99 -19.13 25.57
CA ALA A 364 23.77 -19.87 24.33
C ALA A 364 22.63 -20.90 24.46
N HIS A 365 22.65 -21.71 25.52
CA HIS A 365 21.57 -22.68 25.78
C HIS A 365 20.20 -21.99 25.92
N LYS A 366 20.15 -20.86 26.65
CA LYS A 366 18.91 -20.10 26.84
C LYS A 366 18.35 -19.57 25.52
N GLU A 367 19.18 -18.99 24.67
CA GLU A 367 18.74 -18.46 23.37
C GLU A 367 18.34 -19.57 22.40
N ARG A 368 19.04 -20.70 22.41
CA ARG A 368 18.65 -21.90 21.64
C ARG A 368 17.26 -22.40 22.04
N GLN A 369 17.03 -22.53 23.35
CA GLN A 369 15.72 -22.94 23.87
C GLN A 369 14.61 -21.98 23.46
N LYS A 370 14.83 -20.66 23.55
CA LYS A 370 13.85 -19.66 23.08
C LYS A 370 13.54 -19.80 21.59
N GLY A 371 14.56 -19.99 20.76
CA GLY A 371 14.38 -20.18 19.32
C GLY A 371 13.56 -21.43 19.00
N GLU A 372 13.86 -22.55 19.65
CA GLU A 372 13.12 -23.82 19.50
C GLU A 372 11.69 -23.73 20.02
N ASP A 373 11.47 -23.09 21.18
CA ASP A 373 10.13 -22.85 21.73
C ASP A 373 9.29 -21.98 20.81
N LEU A 374 9.89 -20.92 20.25
CA LEU A 374 9.22 -20.05 19.29
C LEU A 374 8.88 -20.81 18.01
N LEU A 375 9.81 -21.61 17.47
CA LEU A 375 9.57 -22.43 16.29
C LEU A 375 8.41 -23.42 16.51
N ARG A 376 8.37 -24.09 17.68
CA ARG A 376 7.28 -25.00 18.05
C ARG A 376 5.94 -24.27 18.13
N ARG A 377 5.91 -23.07 18.71
CA ARG A 377 4.69 -22.25 18.77
C ARG A 377 4.19 -21.88 17.36
N LEU A 378 5.10 -21.48 16.48
CA LEU A 378 4.76 -21.12 15.10
C LEU A 378 4.32 -22.33 14.25
N GLN A 379 4.81 -23.54 14.56
CA GLN A 379 4.40 -24.78 13.88
C GLN A 379 3.11 -25.38 14.45
N GLY A 380 2.88 -25.26 15.76
CA GLY A 380 1.67 -25.72 16.43
C GLY A 380 0.45 -24.82 16.17
N GLN A 381 0.68 -23.61 15.69
CA GLN A 381 -0.32 -22.80 15.01
C GLN A 381 -0.44 -23.32 13.57
N SER A 382 -1.28 -24.34 13.36
CA SER A 382 -1.75 -24.67 12.02
C SER A 382 -2.40 -23.43 11.43
N PHE A 383 -1.73 -22.81 10.45
CA PHE A 383 -2.41 -21.90 9.53
C PHE A 383 -3.51 -22.73 8.87
N GLU A 384 -4.79 -22.38 9.10
CA GLU A 384 -5.76 -22.63 8.04
C GLU A 384 -5.13 -22.06 6.76
N PRO A 385 -5.03 -22.84 5.68
CA PRO A 385 -4.57 -22.26 4.43
C PRO A 385 -5.47 -21.06 4.17
N ALA A 386 -4.87 -19.89 3.94
CA ALA A 386 -5.62 -18.74 3.47
C ALA A 386 -6.53 -19.24 2.33
N PRO A 387 -7.82 -18.84 2.29
CA PRO A 387 -8.64 -19.17 1.16
C PRO A 387 -7.86 -18.77 -0.10
N PRO A 388 -7.79 -19.62 -1.13
CA PRO A 388 -7.11 -19.24 -2.36
C PRO A 388 -7.64 -17.86 -2.77
N PRO A 389 -6.78 -16.98 -3.31
CA PRO A 389 -7.28 -15.73 -3.87
C PRO A 389 -8.43 -16.10 -4.80
N THR A 390 -9.56 -15.40 -4.68
CA THR A 390 -10.70 -15.50 -5.58
C THR A 390 -10.28 -14.95 -6.96
N GLY A 391 -9.38 -15.67 -7.62
CA GLY A 391 -9.05 -15.58 -9.02
C GLY A 391 -9.78 -16.70 -9.74
N GLY A 392 -10.56 -16.32 -10.75
CA GLY A 392 -11.43 -17.22 -11.50
C GLY A 392 -10.71 -18.49 -11.96
N ALA A 393 -11.41 -19.61 -11.80
CA ALA A 393 -11.02 -20.89 -12.37
C ALA A 393 -10.86 -20.74 -13.89
N GLY A 394 -9.60 -20.71 -14.34
CA GLY A 394 -9.20 -21.14 -15.67
C GLY A 394 -8.71 -22.57 -15.57
N GLU A 395 -9.42 -23.48 -16.24
CA GLU A 395 -9.13 -24.91 -16.30
C GLU A 395 -7.68 -25.22 -16.71
N SER A 396 -7.10 -26.25 -16.08
CA SER A 396 -5.79 -26.80 -16.47
C SER A 396 -5.83 -27.43 -17.87
N PRO A 397 -4.79 -27.27 -18.72
CA PRO A 397 -4.56 -28.17 -19.82
C PRO A 397 -3.94 -29.47 -19.31
N GLY A 398 -4.54 -30.60 -19.66
CA GLY A 398 -4.06 -31.93 -19.33
C GLY A 398 -2.73 -32.26 -20.00
N ASP A 399 -1.86 -32.93 -19.25
CA ASP A 399 -0.60 -33.49 -19.76
C ASP A 399 -0.81 -34.99 -20.09
N PRO A 400 -0.19 -35.51 -21.19
CA PRO A 400 -0.43 -36.83 -21.71
C PRO A 400 0.44 -37.90 -21.03
N GLY A 401 0.06 -39.15 -21.22
CA GLY A 401 0.50 -40.28 -20.40
C GLY A 401 1.96 -40.70 -20.52
N ALA A 402 2.36 -41.50 -19.53
CA ALA A 402 3.50 -42.41 -19.64
C ALA A 402 3.14 -43.74 -18.98
N ALA A 403 3.12 -44.77 -19.81
CA ALA A 403 2.87 -46.16 -19.48
C ALA A 403 4.04 -46.79 -18.71
N THR A 404 3.77 -47.88 -17.98
CA THR A 404 4.69 -49.01 -17.85
C THR A 404 3.94 -50.26 -17.35
N PRO A 405 4.45 -51.48 -17.64
CA PRO A 405 3.61 -52.66 -17.90
C PRO A 405 3.70 -53.76 -16.84
N GLY A 406 2.73 -54.68 -16.90
CA GLY A 406 3.02 -56.12 -16.83
C GLY A 406 2.84 -56.80 -15.47
N GLY A 407 1.79 -57.63 -15.37
CA GLY A 407 1.63 -58.65 -14.33
C GLY A 407 0.32 -59.43 -14.51
N PRO A 408 0.33 -60.72 -14.88
CA PRO A 408 -0.79 -61.37 -15.57
C PRO A 408 -1.72 -62.20 -14.67
N GLY A 409 -2.95 -62.41 -15.19
CA GLY A 409 -3.81 -63.58 -14.91
C GLY A 409 -4.61 -63.49 -13.61
N THR A 410 -5.92 -63.74 -13.55
CA THR A 410 -6.68 -64.77 -14.26
C THR A 410 -8.18 -64.60 -13.98
N LYS A 411 -9.00 -64.95 -14.98
CA LYS A 411 -10.35 -65.55 -14.90
C LYS A 411 -11.58 -64.68 -14.51
N GLN A 412 -12.39 -64.42 -15.55
CA GLN A 412 -13.88 -64.46 -15.63
C GLN A 412 -14.53 -65.59 -14.80
N PRO A 413 -15.88 -65.70 -14.64
CA PRO A 413 -17.01 -65.05 -15.36
C PRO A 413 -18.05 -64.41 -14.40
N ARG A 414 -19.13 -63.73 -14.79
CA ARG A 414 -20.09 -63.82 -15.90
C ARG A 414 -20.61 -62.45 -16.29
#